data_AF-A0A2N7NCU6-F1
#
_entry.id   AF-A0A2N7NCU6-F1
#
_cell.length_a   1.000
_cell.length_b   1.000
_cell.length_c   1.000
_cell.angle_alpha   90.00
_cell.angle_beta   90.00
_cell.angle_gamma   90.00
#
_symmetry.space_group_name_H-M   'P 1'
#
loop_
_entity.id
_entity.type
_entity.pdbx_description
1 polymer ?
#
loop_
_entity_poly.entity_id
_entity_poly.type
_entity_poly.pdbx_seq_one_letter_code
_entity_poly.pdbx_strand_id
1 'polypeptide(L)'
;MNSNSYHPIWYQRNRPFSKTAKHTINQFGFSGNSIQSIQAAISREWNAALEQGKIHKDSISIDLMPEISLAMYYGAFAANGHNLFSFTDRIGEMLSNTKASEVPISALKSPYPYYFVQFHKSVSWGNLEITGAYIVDVPTLLQVCLVIKPLNGSSHWMASPSGYFYLPLSKESDTPLGDIIQQTIDVEIASKWELATKSMPIEDPAIIDLREQRAKRETMDLSSGRQAIQQAMEYLANCLCYLSLHRLLETDFPSDAPKSLIEKLSNAKTPKQKQKAESQLKSMGYLPVTYIRLDLDESTMSPVNGNATSNKQHWRRGHWRNQRKGEALAVSELIWIKPTLVGDANSDEENIREYRLS
;
A
#
# COMPACT_ATOMS: atom_id res chain seq x y z
N MET A 1 -2.46 4.87 14.94
CA MET A 1 -1.24 4.09 14.63
C MET A 1 -0.01 4.97 14.82
N ASN A 2 1.11 4.37 15.26
CA ASN A 2 2.41 5.04 15.36
C ASN A 2 2.94 5.34 13.95
N SER A 3 3.69 6.43 13.79
CA SER A 3 4.32 6.86 12.55
C SER A 3 5.17 5.76 11.89
N ASN A 4 5.91 4.95 12.65
CA ASN A 4 6.72 3.85 12.11
C ASN A 4 5.89 2.65 11.59
N SER A 5 4.59 2.59 11.87
CA SER A 5 3.70 1.57 11.31
C SER A 5 3.39 1.83 9.83
N TYR A 6 3.55 3.07 9.36
CA TYR A 6 3.32 3.44 7.97
C TYR A 6 4.59 3.26 7.15
N HIS A 7 4.52 2.41 6.12
CA HIS A 7 5.69 2.12 5.29
C HIS A 7 6.36 3.38 4.70
N PRO A 8 5.66 4.36 4.11
CA PRO A 8 6.34 5.54 3.55
C PRO A 8 7.06 6.39 4.61
N ILE A 9 6.51 6.50 5.82
CA ILE A 9 7.13 7.24 6.92
C ILE A 9 8.36 6.50 7.42
N TRP A 10 8.24 5.19 7.66
CA TRP A 10 9.36 4.34 8.02
C TRP A 10 10.47 4.40 6.95
N TYR A 11 10.11 4.32 5.68
CA TYR A 11 11.04 4.35 4.55
C TYR A 11 11.81 5.66 4.51
N GLN A 12 11.13 6.81 4.64
CA GLN A 12 11.76 8.13 4.69
C GLN A 12 12.82 8.22 5.79
N ARG A 13 12.52 7.68 6.98
CA ARG A 13 13.41 7.75 8.15
C ARG A 13 14.62 6.81 8.04
N ASN A 14 14.42 5.64 7.46
CA ASN A 14 15.42 4.58 7.45
C ASN A 14 16.25 4.51 6.17
N ARG A 15 15.89 5.26 5.12
CA ARG A 15 16.63 5.30 3.85
C ARG A 15 17.35 6.63 3.67
N PRO A 16 18.70 6.65 3.68
CA PRO A 16 19.47 7.88 3.57
C PRO A 16 19.27 8.60 2.22
N PHE A 17 19.00 7.85 1.16
CA PHE A 17 18.77 8.36 -0.20
C PHE A 17 17.31 8.76 -0.48
N SER A 18 16.39 8.66 0.49
CA SER A 18 14.96 8.96 0.30
C SER A 18 14.71 10.39 -0.23
N LYS A 19 15.45 11.38 0.27
CA LYS A 19 15.38 12.77 -0.21
C LYS A 19 15.85 12.91 -1.66
N THR A 20 16.91 12.19 -2.01
CA THR A 20 17.44 12.15 -3.39
C THR A 20 16.40 11.54 -4.32
N ALA A 21 15.80 10.40 -3.96
CA ALA A 21 14.75 9.77 -4.76
C ALA A 21 13.59 10.72 -5.06
N LYS A 22 13.10 11.46 -4.05
CA LYS A 22 12.08 12.50 -4.25
C LYS A 22 12.54 13.57 -5.24
N HIS A 23 13.74 14.11 -5.07
CA HIS A 23 14.26 15.18 -5.93
C HIS A 23 14.43 14.72 -7.38
N THR A 24 14.99 13.53 -7.56
CA THR A 24 15.19 12.89 -8.85
C THR A 24 13.87 12.68 -9.58
N ILE A 25 12.83 12.13 -8.90
CA ILE A 25 11.52 11.95 -9.52
C ILE A 25 10.86 13.29 -9.86
N ASN A 26 11.00 14.31 -9.01
CA ASN A 26 10.52 15.67 -9.33
C ASN A 26 11.16 16.23 -10.60
N GLN A 27 12.44 15.91 -10.85
CA GLN A 27 13.19 16.44 -11.98
C GLN A 27 12.95 15.66 -13.28
N PHE A 28 12.92 14.33 -13.21
CA PHE A 28 12.94 13.46 -14.38
C PHE A 28 11.71 12.55 -14.52
N GLY A 29 10.77 12.61 -13.58
CA GLY A 29 9.59 11.74 -13.56
C GLY A 29 9.93 10.25 -13.39
N PHE A 30 9.01 9.38 -13.80
CA PHE A 30 9.23 7.94 -13.88
C PHE A 30 9.98 7.59 -15.17
N SER A 31 11.31 7.77 -15.18
CA SER A 31 12.15 7.57 -16.37
C SER A 31 13.44 6.80 -16.08
N GLY A 32 14.12 6.35 -17.13
CA GLY A 32 15.43 5.70 -17.01
C GLY A 32 16.50 6.57 -16.35
N ASN A 33 16.43 7.90 -16.53
CA ASN A 33 17.33 8.85 -15.85
C ASN A 33 17.11 8.82 -14.33
N SER A 34 15.86 8.67 -13.89
CA SER A 34 15.55 8.52 -12.48
C SER A 34 16.12 7.25 -11.90
N ILE A 35 15.99 6.13 -12.62
CA ILE A 35 16.56 4.83 -12.22
C ILE A 35 18.07 4.96 -12.03
N GLN A 36 18.79 5.52 -13.02
CA GLN A 36 20.24 5.67 -12.95
C GLN A 36 20.69 6.57 -11.79
N SER A 37 20.00 7.70 -11.59
CA SER A 37 20.31 8.64 -10.51
C SER A 37 20.06 8.04 -9.12
N ILE A 38 18.93 7.33 -8.94
CA ILE A 38 18.60 6.63 -7.69
C ILE A 38 19.57 5.49 -7.44
N GLN A 39 19.88 4.68 -8.45
CA GLN A 39 20.88 3.62 -8.36
C GLN A 39 22.23 4.16 -7.90
N ALA A 40 22.72 5.25 -8.51
CA ALA A 40 23.97 5.87 -8.12
C ALA A 40 23.96 6.37 -6.66
N ALA A 41 22.83 6.90 -6.18
CA ALA A 41 22.67 7.31 -4.79
C ALA A 41 22.69 6.12 -3.83
N ILE A 42 21.96 5.04 -4.15
CA ILE A 42 21.93 3.82 -3.33
C ILE A 42 23.32 3.16 -3.28
N SER A 43 24.01 3.03 -4.42
CA SER A 43 25.36 2.45 -4.48
C SER A 43 26.37 3.26 -3.67
N ARG A 44 26.24 4.59 -3.64
CA ARG A 44 27.11 5.44 -2.81
C ARG A 44 26.90 5.20 -1.31
N GLU A 45 25.65 5.17 -0.86
CA GLU A 45 25.31 4.91 0.55
C GLU A 45 25.71 3.51 0.97
N TRP A 46 25.56 2.53 0.07
CA TRP A 46 26.03 1.17 0.25
C TRP A 46 27.55 1.13 0.48
N ASN A 47 28.33 1.68 -0.44
CA ASN A 47 29.79 1.63 -0.37
C ASN A 47 30.30 2.32 0.91
N ALA A 48 29.72 3.47 1.26
CA ALA A 48 30.04 4.16 2.50
C ALA A 48 29.74 3.32 3.75
N ALA A 49 28.62 2.57 3.77
CA ALA A 49 28.28 1.70 4.88
C ALA A 49 29.24 0.51 5.02
N LEU A 50 29.72 -0.05 3.91
CA LEU A 50 30.74 -1.11 3.90
C LEU A 50 32.08 -0.60 4.41
N GLU A 51 32.55 0.54 3.90
CA GLU A 51 33.82 1.16 4.32
C GLU A 51 33.84 1.49 5.81
N GLN A 52 32.68 1.89 6.36
CA GLN A 52 32.51 2.22 7.78
C GLN A 52 32.27 0.98 8.67
N GLY A 53 32.22 -0.23 8.11
CA GLY A 53 31.96 -1.45 8.88
C GLY A 53 30.59 -1.51 9.56
N LYS A 54 29.62 -0.72 9.09
CA LYS A 54 28.24 -0.71 9.65
C LYS A 54 27.47 -1.99 9.35
N ILE A 55 27.93 -2.74 8.35
CA ILE A 55 27.35 -3.96 7.83
C ILE A 55 28.45 -4.95 7.48
N HIS A 56 28.20 -6.23 7.72
CA HIS A 56 29.10 -7.30 7.28
C HIS A 56 28.76 -7.72 5.86
N LYS A 57 29.78 -7.96 5.03
CA LYS A 57 29.60 -8.32 3.62
C LYS A 57 28.69 -9.55 3.43
N ASP A 58 28.74 -10.49 4.37
CA ASP A 58 28.01 -11.77 4.31
C ASP A 58 26.54 -11.66 4.73
N SER A 59 26.11 -10.52 5.30
CA SER A 59 24.73 -10.31 5.76
C SER A 59 23.87 -9.47 4.81
N ILE A 60 24.34 -9.23 3.59
CA ILE A 60 23.75 -8.26 2.66
C ILE A 60 23.11 -8.95 1.45
N SER A 61 21.95 -8.42 1.02
CA SER A 61 21.40 -8.73 -0.32
C SER A 61 22.22 -8.04 -1.39
N ILE A 62 22.72 -8.81 -2.37
CA ILE A 62 23.57 -8.28 -3.47
C ILE A 62 22.72 -7.65 -4.58
N ASP A 63 21.42 -7.95 -4.63
CA ASP A 63 20.51 -7.38 -5.62
C ASP A 63 19.96 -6.03 -5.14
N LEU A 64 20.32 -5.00 -5.91
CA LEU A 64 19.92 -3.61 -5.70
C LEU A 64 18.55 -3.28 -6.30
N MET A 65 18.11 -4.05 -7.30
CA MET A 65 16.94 -3.70 -8.11
C MET A 65 15.65 -3.58 -7.30
N PRO A 66 15.40 -4.41 -6.28
CA PRO A 66 14.23 -4.24 -5.42
C PRO A 66 14.21 -2.91 -4.66
N GLU A 67 15.35 -2.50 -4.14
CA GLU A 67 15.45 -1.25 -3.39
C GLU A 67 15.38 -0.03 -4.33
N ILE A 68 15.96 -0.12 -5.54
CA ILE A 68 15.79 0.90 -6.59
C ILE A 68 14.30 1.06 -6.94
N SER A 69 13.59 -0.05 -7.16
CA SER A 69 12.16 -0.04 -7.48
C SER A 69 11.34 0.61 -6.36
N LEU A 70 11.55 0.22 -5.11
CA LEU A 70 10.88 0.83 -3.97
C LEU A 70 11.21 2.33 -3.83
N ALA A 71 12.46 2.72 -4.08
CA ALA A 71 12.88 4.11 -4.06
C ALA A 71 12.18 4.94 -5.16
N MET A 72 11.94 4.37 -6.33
CA MET A 72 11.15 5.00 -7.40
C MET A 72 9.71 5.28 -6.93
N TYR A 73 9.03 4.27 -6.39
CA TYR A 73 7.64 4.42 -5.89
C TYR A 73 7.53 5.42 -4.73
N TYR A 74 8.43 5.31 -3.75
CA TYR A 74 8.50 6.27 -2.66
C TYR A 74 8.80 7.68 -3.20
N GLY A 75 9.74 7.81 -4.14
CA GLY A 75 10.10 9.07 -4.77
C GLY A 75 8.91 9.73 -5.45
N ALA A 76 8.10 8.98 -6.21
CA ALA A 76 6.85 9.46 -6.79
C ALA A 76 5.83 9.90 -5.75
N PHE A 77 5.59 9.08 -4.73
CA PHE A 77 4.70 9.41 -3.62
C PHE A 77 5.12 10.72 -2.94
N ALA A 78 6.41 10.88 -2.65
CA ALA A 78 6.96 12.04 -1.99
C ALA A 78 6.99 13.29 -2.89
N ALA A 79 7.24 13.11 -4.19
CA ALA A 79 7.20 14.16 -5.21
C ALA A 79 5.79 14.79 -5.32
N ASN A 80 4.76 13.95 -5.20
CA ASN A 80 3.36 14.31 -5.47
C ASN A 80 2.52 14.59 -4.22
N GLY A 81 3.15 15.06 -3.13
CA GLY A 81 2.40 15.58 -1.97
C GLY A 81 2.27 14.65 -0.77
N HIS A 82 2.82 13.43 -0.82
CA HIS A 82 2.76 12.44 0.28
C HIS A 82 1.33 12.02 0.63
N ASN A 83 0.48 11.79 -0.38
CA ASN A 83 -0.91 11.41 -0.20
C ASN A 83 -1.01 10.00 0.41
N LEU A 84 -1.17 9.92 1.73
CA LEU A 84 -1.16 8.69 2.51
C LEU A 84 -2.55 8.42 3.09
N PHE A 85 -3.20 7.35 2.64
CA PHE A 85 -4.52 6.95 3.12
C PHE A 85 -4.40 5.80 4.11
N SER A 86 -5.04 5.93 5.28
CA SER A 86 -5.05 4.92 6.34
C SER A 86 -6.47 4.51 6.68
N PHE A 87 -6.81 3.26 6.40
CA PHE A 87 -8.11 2.70 6.75
C PHE A 87 -8.10 2.28 8.22
N THR A 88 -9.05 2.81 9.00
CA THR A 88 -9.21 2.43 10.41
C THR A 88 -9.85 1.05 10.56
N ASP A 89 -9.70 0.42 11.73
CA ASP A 89 -10.07 -0.99 11.95
C ASP A 89 -11.51 -1.30 11.54
N ARG A 90 -12.48 -0.46 11.94
CA ARG A 90 -13.91 -0.70 11.65
C ARG A 90 -14.21 -0.74 10.15
N ILE A 91 -13.81 0.30 9.42
CA ILE A 91 -14.04 0.34 7.97
C ILE A 91 -13.19 -0.71 7.24
N GLY A 92 -11.97 -0.95 7.71
CA GLY A 92 -11.08 -1.96 7.17
C GLY A 92 -11.63 -3.37 7.31
N GLU A 93 -12.26 -3.70 8.43
CA GLU A 93 -12.92 -4.99 8.64
C GLU A 93 -14.13 -5.15 7.71
N MET A 94 -14.94 -4.11 7.53
CA MET A 94 -16.06 -4.13 6.58
C MET A 94 -15.57 -4.29 5.14
N LEU A 95 -14.51 -3.58 4.74
CA LEU A 95 -13.93 -3.72 3.41
C LEU A 95 -13.30 -5.10 3.20
N SER A 96 -12.73 -5.72 4.24
CA SER A 96 -12.22 -7.10 4.19
C SER A 96 -13.33 -8.13 3.97
N ASN A 97 -14.56 -7.80 4.36
CA ASN A 97 -15.75 -8.63 4.16
C ASN A 97 -16.60 -8.18 2.94
N THR A 98 -16.02 -7.36 2.05
CA THR A 98 -16.64 -6.89 0.82
C THR A 98 -15.96 -7.51 -0.41
N LYS A 99 -16.69 -7.72 -1.50
CA LYS A 99 -16.13 -8.16 -2.79
C LYS A 99 -16.23 -7.07 -3.85
N ALA A 100 -15.11 -6.79 -4.52
CA ALA A 100 -15.00 -5.88 -5.66
C ALA A 100 -14.72 -6.60 -7.00
N SER A 101 -14.77 -7.94 -7.05
CA SER A 101 -14.37 -8.73 -8.22
C SER A 101 -15.12 -8.38 -9.51
N GLU A 102 -16.39 -7.99 -9.40
CA GLU A 102 -17.25 -7.66 -10.53
C GLU A 102 -17.18 -6.18 -10.94
N VAL A 103 -16.44 -5.35 -10.20
CA VAL A 103 -16.33 -3.92 -10.52
C VAL A 103 -15.45 -3.77 -11.75
N PRO A 104 -15.90 -3.07 -12.80
CA PRO A 104 -15.04 -2.75 -13.94
C PRO A 104 -13.89 -1.84 -13.53
N ILE A 105 -12.68 -2.05 -14.08
CA ILE A 105 -11.54 -1.18 -13.75
C ILE A 105 -11.77 0.28 -14.10
N SER A 106 -12.56 0.59 -15.13
CA SER A 106 -12.91 1.97 -15.49
C SER A 106 -13.74 2.70 -14.42
N ALA A 107 -14.42 1.96 -13.54
CA ALA A 107 -15.19 2.57 -12.44
C ALA A 107 -14.29 3.12 -11.34
N LEU A 108 -13.02 2.69 -11.28
CA LEU A 108 -12.04 3.22 -10.34
C LEU A 108 -11.63 4.65 -10.71
N LYS A 109 -11.65 5.51 -9.70
CA LYS A 109 -11.23 6.91 -9.80
C LYS A 109 -10.24 7.18 -8.68
N SER A 110 -8.96 7.27 -9.01
CA SER A 110 -7.95 7.61 -8.02
C SER A 110 -8.10 9.05 -7.53
N PRO A 111 -7.96 9.31 -6.21
CA PRO A 111 -8.03 10.66 -5.66
C PRO A 111 -6.82 11.51 -6.06
N TYR A 112 -5.69 10.87 -6.33
CA TYR A 112 -4.43 11.47 -6.78
C TYR A 112 -3.74 10.53 -7.77
N PRO A 113 -2.88 11.02 -8.67
CA PRO A 113 -2.09 10.17 -9.57
C PRO A 113 -1.06 9.32 -8.82
N TYR A 114 -0.60 9.77 -7.65
CA TYR A 114 0.38 9.06 -6.83
C TYR A 114 -0.02 9.13 -5.36
N TYR A 115 -0.16 7.97 -4.74
CA TYR A 115 -0.57 7.87 -3.33
C TYR A 115 -0.19 6.52 -2.74
N PHE A 116 -0.29 6.43 -1.41
CA PHE A 116 -0.09 5.19 -0.69
C PHE A 116 -1.37 4.81 0.06
N VAL A 117 -1.73 3.53 -0.01
CA VAL A 117 -2.82 2.95 0.78
C VAL A 117 -2.22 2.06 1.85
N GLN A 118 -2.36 2.47 3.10
CA GLN A 118 -2.04 1.67 4.28
C GLN A 118 -3.21 0.75 4.58
N PHE A 119 -2.94 -0.54 4.73
CA PHE A 119 -3.96 -1.49 5.16
C PHE A 119 -4.25 -1.34 6.65
N HIS A 120 -5.52 -1.49 7.04
CA HIS A 120 -5.91 -1.54 8.44
C HIS A 120 -5.20 -2.68 9.19
N LYS A 121 -5.01 -3.81 8.51
CA LYS A 121 -4.32 -5.01 9.00
C LYS A 121 -3.38 -5.56 7.93
N SER A 122 -2.20 -6.00 8.35
CA SER A 122 -1.27 -6.68 7.46
C SER A 122 -1.84 -8.01 6.95
N VAL A 123 -1.49 -8.37 5.72
CA VAL A 123 -1.75 -9.70 5.17
C VAL A 123 -0.49 -10.54 5.37
N SER A 124 -0.60 -11.60 6.14
CA SER A 124 0.52 -12.48 6.48
C SER A 124 0.85 -13.43 5.32
N TRP A 125 2.15 -13.64 5.10
CA TRP A 125 2.70 -14.62 4.19
C TRP A 125 3.92 -15.26 4.87
N GLY A 126 3.70 -16.39 5.56
CA GLY A 126 4.73 -16.98 6.41
C GLY A 126 5.17 -16.00 7.52
N ASN A 127 6.45 -15.63 7.53
CA ASN A 127 7.01 -14.63 8.43
C ASN A 127 7.01 -13.19 7.84
N LEU A 128 6.52 -13.02 6.61
CA LEU A 128 6.41 -11.75 5.92
C LEU A 128 5.02 -11.14 6.10
N GLU A 129 4.95 -9.81 6.01
CA GLU A 129 3.71 -9.05 6.16
C GLU A 129 3.57 -8.04 5.02
N ILE A 130 2.52 -8.18 4.22
CA ILE A 130 2.11 -7.15 3.25
C ILE A 130 1.32 -6.08 4.02
N THR A 131 1.79 -4.84 4.01
CA THR A 131 1.26 -3.78 4.88
C THR A 131 0.47 -2.71 4.13
N GLY A 132 0.61 -2.63 2.81
CA GLY A 132 -0.05 -1.62 2.01
C GLY A 132 0.45 -1.62 0.58
N ALA A 133 0.16 -0.55 -0.15
CA ALA A 133 0.53 -0.41 -1.54
C ALA A 133 0.84 1.03 -1.93
N TYR A 134 1.88 1.24 -2.72
CA TYR A 134 2.00 2.44 -3.55
C TYR A 134 1.13 2.28 -4.79
N ILE A 135 0.40 3.33 -5.14
CA ILE A 135 -0.44 3.39 -6.32
C ILE A 135 0.06 4.49 -7.24
N VAL A 136 0.24 4.13 -8.51
CA VAL A 136 0.51 5.07 -9.61
C VAL A 136 -0.60 4.92 -10.63
N ASP A 137 -1.47 5.92 -10.71
CA ASP A 137 -2.54 5.97 -11.70
C ASP A 137 -2.09 6.80 -12.91
N VAL A 138 -1.93 6.12 -14.05
CA VAL A 138 -1.75 6.73 -15.36
C VAL A 138 -2.89 6.29 -16.29
N PRO A 139 -3.18 7.03 -17.38
CA PRO A 139 -4.40 6.82 -18.18
C PRO A 139 -4.64 5.38 -18.66
N THR A 140 -3.59 4.64 -19.00
CA THR A 140 -3.68 3.27 -19.54
C THR A 140 -3.44 2.18 -18.48
N LEU A 141 -2.95 2.54 -17.30
CA LEU A 141 -2.41 1.57 -16.35
C LEU A 141 -2.56 2.05 -14.91
N LEU A 142 -3.07 1.18 -14.04
CA LEU A 142 -2.99 1.37 -12.60
C LEU A 142 -1.86 0.50 -12.06
N GLN A 143 -0.71 1.09 -11.78
CA GLN A 143 0.41 0.36 -11.21
C GLN A 143 0.22 0.20 -9.70
N VAL A 144 0.28 -1.04 -9.23
CA VAL A 144 0.24 -1.37 -7.81
C VAL A 144 1.60 -1.93 -7.39
N CYS A 145 2.22 -1.31 -6.39
CA CYS A 145 3.41 -1.85 -5.74
C CYS A 145 3.04 -2.22 -4.29
N LEU A 146 2.72 -3.50 -4.06
CA LEU A 146 2.49 -4.01 -2.70
C LEU A 146 3.79 -4.00 -1.94
N VAL A 147 3.78 -3.52 -0.69
CA VAL A 147 4.97 -3.42 0.14
C VAL A 147 4.98 -4.47 1.24
N ILE A 148 6.12 -5.17 1.34
CA ILE A 148 6.39 -6.18 2.36
C ILE A 148 7.27 -5.55 3.42
N LYS A 149 6.79 -5.56 4.65
CA LYS A 149 7.55 -5.05 5.80
C LYS A 149 8.86 -5.83 5.97
N PRO A 150 9.97 -5.15 6.32
CA PRO A 150 11.23 -5.85 6.62
C PRO A 150 11.06 -6.79 7.83
N LEU A 151 11.76 -7.92 7.80
CA LEU A 151 11.78 -8.88 8.91
C LEU A 151 12.31 -8.26 10.21
N ASN A 152 13.30 -7.37 10.10
CA ASN A 152 13.85 -6.62 11.23
C ASN A 152 13.95 -5.13 10.88
N GLY A 153 12.93 -4.36 11.30
CA GLY A 153 12.86 -2.91 11.06
C GLY A 153 13.91 -2.08 11.80
N SER A 154 14.66 -2.66 12.75
CA SER A 154 15.75 -2.01 13.49
C SER A 154 17.13 -2.30 12.90
N SER A 155 17.23 -3.28 12.00
CA SER A 155 18.48 -3.56 11.28
C SER A 155 18.78 -2.49 10.25
N HIS A 156 20.05 -2.40 9.85
CA HIS A 156 20.43 -1.61 8.69
C HIS A 156 19.62 -2.03 7.47
N TRP A 157 19.18 -1.07 6.65
CA TRP A 157 18.26 -1.30 5.54
C TRP A 157 18.75 -2.33 4.51
N MET A 158 20.07 -2.54 4.43
CA MET A 158 20.70 -3.53 3.56
C MET A 158 20.67 -4.96 4.13
N ALA A 159 20.60 -5.10 5.45
CA ALA A 159 20.55 -6.39 6.14
C ALA A 159 19.11 -6.88 6.30
N SER A 160 18.14 -5.97 6.33
CA SER A 160 16.71 -6.29 6.29
C SER A 160 15.98 -5.36 5.33
N PRO A 161 16.10 -5.59 4.01
CA PRO A 161 15.39 -4.80 3.02
C PRO A 161 13.87 -5.04 3.12
N SER A 162 13.10 -4.05 2.66
CA SER A 162 11.68 -4.24 2.42
C SER A 162 11.50 -4.96 1.08
N GLY A 163 10.54 -5.88 1.01
CA GLY A 163 10.18 -6.56 -0.23
C GLY A 163 9.02 -5.86 -0.95
N TYR A 164 8.76 -6.25 -2.19
CA TYR A 164 7.60 -5.76 -2.93
C TYR A 164 7.08 -6.75 -3.98
N PHE A 165 5.83 -6.53 -4.41
CA PHE A 165 5.26 -7.12 -5.62
C PHE A 165 4.82 -6.01 -6.57
N TYR A 166 5.12 -6.18 -7.85
CA TYR A 166 4.69 -5.25 -8.89
C TYR A 166 3.52 -5.86 -9.65
N LEU A 167 2.35 -5.22 -9.56
CA LEU A 167 1.09 -5.75 -10.07
C LEU A 167 0.39 -4.66 -10.91
N PRO A 168 0.79 -4.49 -12.18
CA PRO A 168 0.21 -3.50 -13.07
C PRO A 168 -1.16 -3.95 -13.58
N LEU A 169 -2.21 -3.17 -13.31
CA LEU A 169 -3.58 -3.45 -13.76
C LEU A 169 -3.91 -2.64 -15.01
N SER A 170 -4.05 -3.30 -16.16
CA SER A 170 -4.35 -2.65 -17.45
C SER A 170 -5.75 -2.03 -17.45
N LYS A 171 -5.86 -0.78 -17.93
CA LYS A 171 -7.13 -0.05 -18.12
C LYS A 171 -7.62 -0.07 -19.57
N GLU A 172 -6.96 -0.80 -20.46
CA GLU A 172 -7.24 -0.81 -21.89
C GLU A 172 -8.60 -1.44 -22.23
N SER A 173 -9.09 -2.35 -21.38
CA SER A 173 -10.41 -2.96 -21.49
C SER A 173 -11.19 -2.74 -20.19
N ASP A 174 -12.52 -2.72 -20.30
CA ASP A 174 -13.41 -2.57 -19.14
C ASP A 174 -13.59 -3.89 -18.37
N THR A 175 -12.51 -4.66 -18.22
CA THR A 175 -12.52 -5.98 -17.61
C THR A 175 -12.80 -5.86 -16.10
N PRO A 176 -13.56 -6.80 -15.51
CA PRO A 176 -13.76 -6.83 -14.06
C PRO A 176 -12.45 -6.94 -13.29
N LEU A 177 -12.35 -6.25 -12.15
CA LEU A 177 -11.15 -6.22 -11.30
C LEU A 177 -10.70 -7.62 -10.88
N GLY A 178 -11.64 -8.54 -10.61
CA GLY A 178 -11.31 -9.91 -10.21
C GLY A 178 -10.46 -10.63 -11.26
N ASP A 179 -10.84 -10.52 -12.53
CA ASP A 179 -10.15 -11.17 -13.65
C ASP A 179 -8.79 -10.52 -13.91
N ILE A 180 -8.72 -9.19 -13.90
CA ILE A 180 -7.46 -8.45 -14.10
C ILE A 180 -6.47 -8.76 -12.97
N ILE A 181 -6.93 -8.78 -11.71
CA ILE A 181 -6.09 -9.11 -10.55
C ILE A 181 -5.55 -10.53 -10.71
N GLN A 182 -6.41 -11.49 -11.04
CA GLN A 182 -6.01 -12.89 -11.19
C GLN A 182 -4.96 -13.04 -12.29
N GLN A 183 -5.21 -12.47 -13.47
CA GLN A 183 -4.28 -12.48 -14.60
C GLN A 183 -2.94 -11.82 -14.25
N THR A 184 -2.96 -10.68 -13.54
CA THR A 184 -1.75 -9.94 -13.16
C THR A 184 -0.89 -10.76 -12.19
N ILE A 185 -1.52 -11.41 -11.22
CA ILE A 185 -0.84 -12.30 -10.26
C ILE A 185 -0.24 -13.50 -10.99
N ASP A 186 -0.97 -14.09 -11.94
CA ASP A 186 -0.47 -15.20 -12.76
C ASP A 186 0.79 -14.82 -13.54
N VAL A 187 0.76 -13.65 -14.19
CA VAL A 187 1.90 -13.11 -14.95
C VAL A 187 3.09 -12.81 -14.05
N GLU A 188 2.87 -12.17 -12.90
CA GLU A 188 3.96 -11.84 -11.95
C GLU A 188 4.62 -13.11 -11.38
N ILE A 189 3.82 -14.11 -10.99
CA ILE A 189 4.33 -15.39 -10.49
C ILE A 189 5.10 -16.12 -11.60
N ALA A 190 4.55 -16.18 -12.82
CA ALA A 190 5.20 -16.83 -13.95
C ALA A 190 6.53 -16.14 -14.30
N SER A 191 6.56 -14.81 -14.34
CA SER A 191 7.76 -14.01 -14.60
C SER A 191 8.85 -14.25 -13.55
N LYS A 192 8.50 -14.24 -12.26
CA LYS A 192 9.45 -14.55 -11.18
C LYS A 192 9.94 -15.99 -11.25
N TRP A 193 9.07 -16.93 -11.61
CA TRP A 193 9.44 -18.33 -11.79
C TRP A 193 10.39 -18.52 -12.98
N GLU A 194 10.13 -17.86 -14.11
CA GLU A 194 11.01 -17.88 -15.28
C GLU A 194 12.39 -17.27 -14.94
N LEU A 195 12.42 -16.10 -14.29
CA LEU A 195 13.67 -15.46 -13.86
C LEU A 195 14.50 -16.36 -12.93
N ALA A 196 13.84 -17.08 -12.01
CA ALA A 196 14.53 -17.96 -11.08
C ALA A 196 14.98 -19.29 -11.74
N THR A 197 14.25 -19.79 -12.74
CA THR A 197 14.59 -21.06 -13.40
C THR A 197 15.52 -20.89 -14.59
N LYS A 198 15.72 -19.66 -15.07
CA LYS A 198 16.65 -19.35 -16.16
C LYS A 198 18.09 -19.65 -15.75
N SER A 199 18.67 -20.68 -16.35
CA SER A 199 20.08 -21.03 -16.19
C SER A 199 20.96 -19.84 -16.60
N MET A 200 21.80 -19.35 -15.69
CA MET A 200 22.84 -18.39 -16.06
C MET A 200 24.04 -19.17 -16.63
N PRO A 201 24.66 -18.70 -17.73
CA PRO A 201 25.88 -19.32 -18.24
C PRO A 201 26.99 -19.18 -17.19
N ILE A 202 27.41 -20.30 -16.63
CA ILE A 202 28.59 -20.39 -15.77
C ILE A 202 29.79 -20.61 -16.71
N GLU A 203 30.62 -19.59 -16.89
CA GLU A 203 31.86 -19.72 -17.68
C GLU A 203 33.00 -20.41 -16.90
N ASP A 204 32.88 -20.53 -15.57
CA ASP A 204 33.92 -21.09 -14.71
C ASP A 204 33.38 -22.17 -13.73
N PRO A 205 33.74 -23.45 -13.91
CA PRO A 205 33.27 -24.55 -13.07
C PRO A 205 33.80 -24.51 -11.62
N ALA A 206 34.72 -23.59 -11.27
CA ALA A 206 35.19 -23.41 -9.90
C ALA A 206 34.28 -22.53 -9.02
N ILE A 207 33.29 -21.85 -9.62
CA ILE A 207 32.34 -21.00 -8.88
C ILE A 207 31.18 -21.85 -8.37
N ILE A 208 31.13 -22.09 -7.06
CA ILE A 208 29.95 -22.66 -6.40
C ILE A 208 28.81 -21.65 -6.51
N ASP A 209 27.78 -21.97 -7.31
CA ASP A 209 26.65 -21.09 -7.54
C ASP A 209 25.68 -21.06 -6.34
N LEU A 210 26.00 -20.23 -5.34
CA LEU A 210 25.09 -19.89 -4.23
C LEU A 210 23.81 -19.16 -4.71
N ARG A 211 23.73 -18.77 -5.99
CA ARG A 211 22.56 -18.09 -6.58
C ARG A 211 21.51 -19.09 -7.06
N GLU A 212 21.91 -20.26 -7.54
CA GLU A 212 20.99 -21.36 -7.93
C GLU A 212 20.20 -21.91 -6.71
N GLN A 213 20.86 -21.98 -5.54
CA GLN A 213 20.18 -22.31 -4.27
C GLN A 213 19.23 -21.19 -3.79
N ARG A 214 19.51 -19.93 -4.13
CA ARG A 214 18.65 -18.76 -3.86
C ARG A 214 17.41 -18.74 -4.76
N ALA A 215 17.59 -18.99 -6.06
CA ALA A 215 16.51 -19.16 -7.01
C ALA A 215 15.58 -20.31 -6.59
N LYS A 216 16.12 -21.43 -6.07
CA LYS A 216 15.32 -22.51 -5.44
C LYS A 216 14.56 -22.09 -4.18
N ARG A 217 15.11 -21.20 -3.35
CA ARG A 217 14.39 -20.62 -2.19
C ARG A 217 13.29 -19.64 -2.60
N GLU A 218 13.55 -18.80 -3.59
CA GLU A 218 12.57 -17.82 -4.11
C GLU A 218 11.42 -18.50 -4.86
N THR A 219 11.69 -19.60 -5.59
CA THR A 219 10.66 -20.41 -6.29
C THR A 219 9.76 -21.23 -5.36
N MET A 220 10.26 -21.74 -4.24
CA MET A 220 9.44 -22.50 -3.28
C MET A 220 8.42 -21.63 -2.50
N ASP A 221 8.53 -20.30 -2.56
CA ASP A 221 7.70 -19.35 -1.79
C ASP A 221 6.62 -18.65 -2.64
N LEU A 222 6.67 -18.76 -3.97
CA LEU A 222 5.74 -18.04 -4.86
C LEU A 222 4.31 -18.62 -4.89
N SER A 223 4.16 -19.93 -4.68
CA SER A 223 2.85 -20.59 -4.63
C SER A 223 2.10 -20.30 -3.32
N SER A 224 2.80 -20.23 -2.18
CA SER A 224 2.26 -19.75 -0.90
C SER A 224 1.99 -18.25 -0.93
N GLY A 225 2.84 -17.48 -1.61
CA GLY A 225 2.67 -16.05 -1.82
C GLY A 225 1.41 -15.69 -2.60
N ARG A 226 0.98 -16.53 -3.55
CA ARG A 226 -0.23 -16.30 -4.37
C ARG A 226 -1.46 -15.95 -3.53
N GLN A 227 -1.74 -16.72 -2.48
CA GLN A 227 -2.92 -16.50 -1.65
C GLN A 227 -2.83 -15.16 -0.90
N ALA A 228 -1.65 -14.83 -0.37
CA ALA A 228 -1.44 -13.56 0.32
C ALA A 228 -1.52 -12.36 -0.63
N ILE A 229 -0.95 -12.48 -1.84
CA ILE A 229 -1.04 -11.45 -2.87
C ILE A 229 -2.50 -11.25 -3.29
N GLN A 230 -3.23 -12.34 -3.55
CA GLN A 230 -4.66 -12.29 -3.91
C GLN A 230 -5.47 -11.58 -2.81
N GLN A 231 -5.29 -11.99 -1.55
CA GLN A 231 -5.99 -11.37 -0.42
C GLN A 231 -5.66 -9.87 -0.28
N ALA A 232 -4.38 -9.50 -0.44
CA ALA A 232 -3.94 -8.11 -0.41
C ALA A 232 -4.54 -7.28 -1.55
N MET A 233 -4.58 -7.83 -2.78
CA MET A 233 -5.12 -7.16 -3.96
C MET A 233 -6.65 -7.03 -3.90
N GLU A 234 -7.37 -8.04 -3.41
CA GLU A 234 -8.82 -7.97 -3.20
C GLU A 234 -9.18 -6.90 -2.15
N TYR A 235 -8.44 -6.87 -1.04
CA TYR A 235 -8.63 -5.83 -0.03
C TYR A 235 -8.30 -4.43 -0.58
N LEU A 236 -7.19 -4.30 -1.31
CA LEU A 236 -6.82 -3.05 -1.97
C LEU A 236 -7.89 -2.60 -2.98
N ALA A 237 -8.45 -3.52 -3.78
CA ALA A 237 -9.52 -3.20 -4.72
C ALA A 237 -10.74 -2.61 -4.02
N ASN A 238 -11.14 -3.17 -2.86
CA ASN A 238 -12.20 -2.60 -2.03
C ASN A 238 -11.84 -1.19 -1.52
N CYS A 239 -10.59 -0.98 -1.07
CA CYS A 239 -10.11 0.34 -0.67
C CYS A 239 -10.17 1.36 -1.82
N LEU A 240 -9.76 0.96 -3.03
CA LEU A 240 -9.79 1.80 -4.22
C LEU A 240 -11.23 2.15 -4.64
N CYS A 241 -12.15 1.19 -4.57
CA CYS A 241 -13.57 1.44 -4.78
C CYS A 241 -14.10 2.48 -3.78
N TYR A 242 -13.73 2.36 -2.51
CA TYR A 242 -14.12 3.32 -1.48
C TYR A 242 -13.58 4.73 -1.74
N LEU A 243 -12.29 4.85 -2.08
CA LEU A 243 -11.67 6.14 -2.43
C LEU A 243 -12.24 6.75 -3.73
N SER A 244 -12.75 5.91 -4.64
CA SER A 244 -13.43 6.38 -5.85
C SER A 244 -14.77 7.05 -5.53
N LEU A 245 -15.44 6.60 -4.46
CA LEU A 245 -16.73 7.11 -4.01
C LEU A 245 -16.57 8.38 -3.16
N HIS A 246 -15.63 8.40 -2.21
CA HIS A 246 -15.49 9.43 -1.17
C HIS A 246 -14.41 10.46 -1.49
N ARG A 247 -14.74 11.76 -1.38
CA ARG A 247 -13.82 12.87 -1.71
C ARG A 247 -13.46 13.78 -0.53
N LEU A 248 -14.29 13.81 0.52
CA LEU A 248 -14.02 14.58 1.72
C LEU A 248 -13.35 13.65 2.72
N LEU A 249 -12.08 13.91 3.02
CA LEU A 249 -11.28 13.03 3.85
C LEU A 249 -10.50 13.85 4.87
N GLU A 250 -10.59 13.45 6.14
CA GLU A 250 -9.90 14.11 7.23
C GLU A 250 -8.41 13.76 7.22
N THR A 251 -7.57 14.77 7.36
CA THR A 251 -6.12 14.61 7.38
C THR A 251 -5.57 15.07 8.72
N ASP A 252 -4.80 14.20 9.37
CA ASP A 252 -4.17 14.46 10.67
C ASP A 252 -2.79 13.78 10.74
N PHE A 253 -2.03 14.00 11.80
CA PHE A 253 -0.71 13.40 11.99
C PHE A 253 -0.78 12.06 12.74
N PRO A 254 0.27 11.23 12.66
CA PRO A 254 0.39 10.03 13.50
C PRO A 254 0.36 10.37 15.00
N SER A 255 -0.10 9.42 15.82
CA SER A 255 -0.35 9.66 17.26
C SER A 255 0.90 10.02 18.08
N ASP A 256 2.08 9.69 17.57
CA ASP A 256 3.39 9.95 18.17
C ASP A 256 4.07 11.21 17.61
N ALA A 257 3.38 12.00 16.77
CA ALA A 257 3.87 13.31 16.33
C ALA A 257 3.86 14.32 17.50
N PRO A 258 4.83 15.26 17.56
CA PRO A 258 4.92 16.22 18.65
C PRO A 258 3.68 17.12 18.75
N LYS A 259 2.89 16.95 19.81
CA LYS A 259 1.65 17.72 20.06
C LYS A 259 1.85 19.22 20.00
N SER A 260 2.98 19.71 20.53
CA SER A 260 3.32 21.14 20.50
C SER A 260 3.50 21.72 19.09
N LEU A 261 3.90 20.90 18.11
CA LEU A 261 3.99 21.32 16.70
C LEU A 261 2.64 21.22 16.00
N ILE A 262 1.83 20.20 16.33
CA ILE A 262 0.45 20.06 15.83
C ILE A 262 -0.40 21.25 16.30
N GLU A 263 -0.32 21.61 17.58
CA GLU A 263 -1.00 22.78 18.14
C GLU A 263 -0.55 24.10 17.50
N LYS A 264 0.74 24.22 17.18
CA LYS A 264 1.24 25.39 16.43
C LYS A 264 0.69 25.44 15.02
N LEU A 265 0.52 24.27 14.38
CA LEU A 265 -0.04 24.16 13.04
C LEU A 265 -1.53 24.51 13.02
N SER A 266 -2.31 24.00 13.99
CA SER A 266 -3.75 24.26 14.10
C SER A 266 -4.06 25.70 14.49
N ASN A 267 -3.27 26.29 15.38
CA ASN A 267 -3.46 27.67 15.85
C ASN A 267 -2.74 28.73 14.98
N ALA A 268 -2.06 28.32 13.89
CA ALA A 268 -1.35 29.25 13.03
C ALA A 268 -2.31 30.23 12.35
N LYS A 269 -2.11 31.54 12.60
CA LYS A 269 -2.94 32.60 12.00
C LYS A 269 -2.50 33.00 10.60
N THR A 270 -1.27 32.64 10.22
CA THR A 270 -0.67 33.05 8.93
C THR A 270 -0.20 31.82 8.13
N PRO A 271 -0.28 31.87 6.78
CA PRO A 271 0.21 30.78 5.92
C PRO A 271 1.68 30.42 6.17
N LYS A 272 2.52 31.43 6.44
CA LYS A 272 3.96 31.23 6.72
C LYS A 272 4.21 30.46 8.02
N GLN A 273 3.43 30.73 9.08
CA GLN A 273 3.51 29.99 10.33
C GLN A 273 3.08 28.53 10.14
N LYS A 274 1.99 28.31 9.39
CA LYS A 274 1.49 26.97 9.05
C LYS A 274 2.57 26.18 8.30
N GLN A 275 3.12 26.75 7.24
CA GLN A 275 4.18 26.13 6.45
C GLN A 275 5.45 25.83 7.27
N LYS A 276 5.82 26.71 8.21
CA LYS A 276 6.97 26.48 9.09
C LYS A 276 6.76 25.29 10.02
N ALA A 277 5.61 25.20 10.68
CA ALA A 277 5.27 24.09 11.57
C ALA A 277 5.19 22.76 10.79
N GLU A 278 4.55 22.78 9.63
CA GLU A 278 4.45 21.62 8.74
C GLU A 278 5.82 21.16 8.23
N SER A 279 6.67 22.10 7.80
CA SER A 279 8.05 21.79 7.38
C SER A 279 8.89 21.21 8.51
N GLN A 280 8.69 21.65 9.76
CA GLN A 280 9.36 21.09 10.93
C GLN A 280 8.91 19.65 11.18
N LEU A 281 7.59 19.39 11.23
CA LEU A 281 7.04 18.04 11.35
C LEU A 281 7.59 17.11 10.26
N LYS A 282 7.58 17.56 9.01
CA LYS A 282 8.10 16.81 7.86
C LYS A 282 9.59 16.53 7.96
N SER A 283 10.39 17.49 8.44
CA SER A 283 11.84 17.32 8.63
C SER A 283 12.16 16.28 9.72
N MET A 284 11.28 16.14 10.72
CA MET A 284 11.33 15.10 11.75
C MET A 284 10.72 13.77 11.28
N GLY A 285 10.30 13.67 10.01
CA GLY A 285 9.71 12.47 9.44
C GLY A 285 8.27 12.21 9.89
N TYR A 286 7.52 13.23 10.30
CA TYR A 286 6.07 13.11 10.51
C TYR A 286 5.36 13.65 9.27
N LEU A 287 4.62 12.77 8.60
CA LEU A 287 3.82 13.10 7.41
C LEU A 287 2.34 13.15 7.78
N PRO A 288 1.54 14.01 7.13
CA PRO A 288 0.09 13.95 7.26
C PRO A 288 -0.45 12.61 6.75
N VAL A 289 -1.48 12.11 7.42
CA VAL A 289 -2.19 10.86 7.12
C VAL A 289 -3.66 11.21 6.95
N THR A 290 -4.22 10.81 5.83
CA THR A 290 -5.65 10.89 5.57
C THR A 290 -6.32 9.66 6.15
N TYR A 291 -7.06 9.83 7.25
CA TYR A 291 -7.71 8.73 7.94
C TYR A 291 -9.08 8.46 7.33
N ILE A 292 -9.30 7.23 6.90
CA ILE A 292 -10.59 6.76 6.40
C ILE A 292 -11.37 6.15 7.56
N ARG A 293 -12.51 6.75 7.87
CA ARG A 293 -13.39 6.40 8.99
C ARG A 293 -14.82 6.29 8.47
N LEU A 294 -15.60 5.45 9.12
CA LEU A 294 -17.05 5.47 8.98
C LEU A 294 -17.58 6.49 9.98
N ASP A 295 -18.22 7.55 9.48
CA ASP A 295 -19.00 8.45 10.31
C ASP A 295 -20.20 7.68 10.85
N LEU A 296 -20.13 7.28 12.12
CA LEU A 296 -21.24 6.70 12.82
C LEU A 296 -21.31 7.39 14.17
N ASP A 297 -22.50 7.93 14.48
CA ASP A 297 -22.88 8.27 15.84
C ASP A 297 -22.43 7.15 16.79
N GLU A 298 -21.75 7.53 17.88
CA GLU A 298 -21.03 6.64 18.81
C GLU A 298 -21.90 5.55 19.49
N SER A 299 -23.17 5.40 19.12
CA SER A 299 -24.17 4.57 19.81
C SER A 299 -24.21 3.09 19.43
N THR A 300 -23.52 2.61 18.38
CA THR A 300 -23.82 1.27 17.81
C THR A 300 -22.84 0.13 18.06
N MET A 301 -21.79 0.28 18.89
CA MET A 301 -20.94 -0.88 19.23
C MET A 301 -20.46 -0.81 20.68
N SER A 302 -21.23 -1.39 21.60
CA SER A 302 -20.71 -1.75 22.93
C SER A 302 -19.85 -3.03 22.82
N PRO A 303 -18.76 -3.16 23.60
CA PRO A 303 -17.96 -4.37 23.62
C PRO A 303 -18.80 -5.54 24.16
N VAL A 304 -18.79 -6.65 23.43
CA VAL A 304 -19.57 -7.85 23.70
C VAL A 304 -19.11 -8.48 25.03
N ASN A 305 -19.90 -8.30 26.09
CA ASN A 305 -19.86 -9.19 27.25
C ASN A 305 -20.55 -10.50 26.86
N GLY A 306 -19.79 -11.58 26.81
CA GLY A 306 -20.28 -12.91 26.47
C GLY A 306 -21.30 -13.39 27.49
N ASN A 307 -22.57 -13.40 27.09
CA ASN A 307 -23.61 -14.34 27.53
C ASN A 307 -24.91 -14.05 26.77
N ALA A 308 -25.00 -14.53 25.53
CA ALA A 308 -26.29 -14.69 24.85
C ALA A 308 -26.24 -15.87 23.86
N THR A 309 -27.11 -16.83 24.13
CA THR A 309 -27.58 -17.98 23.35
C THR A 309 -27.30 -18.03 21.82
N SER A 310 -26.53 -19.04 21.42
CA SER A 310 -26.80 -19.99 20.32
C SER A 310 -27.31 -19.48 18.96
N ASN A 311 -26.73 -18.43 18.39
CA ASN A 311 -26.64 -18.33 16.93
C ASN A 311 -25.19 -18.04 16.56
N LYS A 312 -24.59 -18.86 15.68
CA LYS A 312 -23.22 -18.63 15.21
C LYS A 312 -23.20 -17.32 14.42
N GLN A 313 -22.58 -16.30 15.01
CA GLN A 313 -22.35 -15.03 14.35
C GLN A 313 -21.53 -15.26 13.09
N HIS A 314 -21.98 -14.69 11.97
CA HIS A 314 -21.25 -14.77 10.70
C HIS A 314 -21.47 -13.50 9.87
N TRP A 315 -20.47 -13.17 9.06
CA TRP A 315 -20.57 -12.07 8.11
C TRP A 315 -21.42 -12.46 6.92
N ARG A 316 -22.48 -11.70 6.66
CA ARG A 316 -23.07 -11.61 5.32
C ARG A 316 -22.21 -10.66 4.50
N ARG A 317 -21.56 -11.21 3.47
CA ARG A 317 -20.61 -10.47 2.62
C ARG A 317 -21.25 -9.26 1.95
N GLY A 318 -20.53 -8.15 1.97
CA GLY A 318 -20.85 -6.95 1.21
C GLY A 318 -20.38 -7.07 -0.24
N HIS A 319 -20.86 -6.19 -1.11
CA HIS A 319 -20.40 -6.10 -2.49
C HIS A 319 -20.55 -4.69 -3.03
N TRP A 320 -19.83 -4.42 -4.11
CA TRP A 320 -19.97 -3.19 -4.87
C TRP A 320 -20.96 -3.40 -6.01
N ARG A 321 -21.81 -2.40 -6.25
CA ARG A 321 -22.78 -2.40 -7.34
C ARG A 321 -22.54 -1.18 -8.22
N ASN A 322 -22.26 -1.40 -9.49
CA ASN A 322 -22.20 -0.31 -10.47
C ASN A 322 -23.62 -0.03 -11.00
N GLN A 323 -24.27 1.02 -10.49
CA GLN A 323 -25.65 1.36 -10.83
C GLN A 323 -25.69 2.48 -11.88
N ARG A 324 -26.40 2.25 -13.00
CA ARG A 324 -26.64 3.30 -13.98
C ARG A 324 -27.64 4.34 -13.46
N LYS A 325 -27.39 5.61 -13.73
CA LYS A 325 -28.17 6.78 -13.29
C LYS A 325 -28.13 7.87 -14.38
N GLY A 326 -28.99 8.87 -14.22
CA GLY A 326 -29.07 10.03 -15.12
C GLY A 326 -29.99 9.81 -16.31
N GLU A 327 -30.11 10.85 -17.13
CA GLU A 327 -30.93 10.82 -18.34
C GLU A 327 -30.42 9.72 -19.30
N ALA A 328 -31.33 8.90 -19.80
CA ALA A 328 -31.03 7.72 -20.62
C ALA A 328 -30.05 6.70 -20.00
N LEU A 329 -29.84 6.71 -18.68
CA LEU A 329 -28.90 5.81 -17.98
C LEU A 329 -27.43 5.95 -18.47
N ALA A 330 -27.05 7.16 -18.91
CA ALA A 330 -25.76 7.41 -19.54
C ALA A 330 -24.58 7.44 -18.54
N VAL A 331 -24.84 7.61 -17.25
CA VAL A 331 -23.82 7.69 -16.19
C VAL A 331 -23.91 6.47 -15.30
N SER A 332 -22.78 5.97 -14.80
CA SER A 332 -22.76 4.90 -13.81
C SER A 332 -22.13 5.38 -12.50
N GLU A 333 -22.70 4.93 -11.39
CA GLU A 333 -22.28 5.26 -10.03
C GLU A 333 -22.00 3.98 -9.25
N LEU A 334 -20.85 3.94 -8.59
CA LEU A 334 -20.45 2.82 -7.75
C LEU A 334 -21.11 2.97 -6.36
N ILE A 335 -21.84 1.94 -5.93
CA ILE A 335 -22.54 1.91 -4.65
C ILE A 335 -21.97 0.79 -3.80
N TRP A 336 -21.68 1.08 -2.53
CA TRP A 336 -21.26 0.08 -1.57
C TRP A 336 -22.46 -0.51 -0.83
N ILE A 337 -22.69 -1.80 -1.01
CA ILE A 337 -23.61 -2.56 -0.15
C ILE A 337 -22.76 -3.12 0.98
N LYS A 338 -22.89 -2.50 2.15
CA LYS A 338 -22.08 -2.78 3.34
C LYS A 338 -22.29 -4.23 3.79
N PRO A 339 -21.23 -4.94 4.22
CA PRO A 339 -21.41 -6.25 4.86
C PRO A 339 -22.20 -6.08 6.16
N THR A 340 -22.93 -7.13 6.54
CA THR A 340 -23.72 -7.13 7.78
C THR A 340 -23.27 -8.29 8.65
N LEU A 341 -23.05 -8.04 9.94
CA LEU A 341 -22.82 -9.10 10.91
C LEU A 341 -24.17 -9.70 11.31
N VAL A 342 -24.42 -10.96 10.95
CA VAL A 342 -25.68 -11.66 11.22
C VAL A 342 -25.58 -12.41 12.53
N GLY A 343 -26.61 -12.32 13.37
CA GLY A 343 -26.65 -12.92 14.71
C GLY A 343 -26.12 -12.01 15.82
N ASP A 344 -25.90 -10.72 15.53
CA ASP A 344 -25.69 -9.69 16.54
C ASP A 344 -27.03 -9.08 16.95
N ALA A 345 -27.30 -8.96 18.25
CA ALA A 345 -28.58 -8.48 18.77
C ALA A 345 -28.81 -6.98 18.51
N ASN A 346 -27.77 -6.26 18.07
CA ASN A 346 -27.76 -4.82 17.81
C ASN A 346 -27.60 -4.46 16.32
N SER A 347 -27.78 -5.41 15.38
CA SER A 347 -27.67 -5.07 13.96
C SER A 347 -28.95 -4.35 13.47
N ASP A 348 -28.99 -3.04 13.57
CA ASP A 348 -30.03 -2.23 12.94
C ASP A 348 -29.97 -2.42 11.41
N GLU A 349 -31.02 -2.99 10.83
CA GLU A 349 -31.13 -3.25 9.38
C GLU A 349 -31.24 -1.96 8.54
N GLU A 350 -31.44 -0.79 9.16
CA GLU A 350 -31.67 0.47 8.43
C GLU A 350 -30.40 1.10 7.82
N ASN A 351 -29.19 0.69 8.22
CA ASN A 351 -27.92 1.26 7.73
C ASN A 351 -27.18 0.41 6.66
N ILE A 352 -27.87 -0.53 5.99
CA ILE A 352 -27.24 -1.53 5.10
C ILE A 352 -26.66 -0.92 3.80
N ARG A 353 -27.10 0.28 3.40
CA ARG A 353 -26.72 0.87 2.11
C ARG A 353 -26.16 2.27 2.27
N GLU A 354 -24.99 2.50 1.69
CA GLU A 354 -24.42 3.85 1.57
C GLU A 354 -24.78 4.42 0.21
N TYR A 355 -25.75 5.34 0.21
CA TYR A 355 -26.12 6.09 -0.98
C TYR A 355 -25.36 7.40 -1.02
N ARG A 356 -24.87 7.79 -2.19
CA ARG A 356 -24.48 9.18 -2.42
C ARG A 356 -25.76 9.96 -2.74
N LEU A 357 -26.18 10.82 -1.81
CA LEU A 357 -27.02 11.95 -2.19
C LEU A 357 -26.11 12.94 -2.90
N SER A 358 -26.25 12.99 -4.23
CA SER A 358 -25.58 13.96 -5.11
C SER A 358 -26.14 15.36 -4.88
#